data_AF-A0A0F4RKX2-F1
#
_entry.id   AF-A0A0F4RKX2-F1
#
_cell.length_a   1.000
_cell.length_b   1.000
_cell.length_c   1.000
_cell.angle_alpha   90.00
_cell.angle_beta   90.00
_cell.angle_gamma   90.00
#
_symmetry.space_group_name_H-M   'P 1'
#
loop_
_entity.id
_entity.type
_entity.pdbx_description
1 polymer ?
#
loop_
_entity_poly.entity_id
_entity_poly.type
_entity_poly.pdbx_seq_one_letter_code
_entity_poly.pdbx_strand_id
1 'polypeptide(L)'
;MSAFALCVLAACDQTPPIVVEDNLPVDDPRQQALVMSECAIYYAAVTKSAEAGQALSGNPTKDCPIEARARAADINPMVSVPPVTPGYPETLYQRMIARGVPVAMADDIAKSKAFWDLVAQRDSAYADF
;
A
#
# COMPACT_ATOMS: atom_id res chain seq x y z
N MET A 1 -23.81 -37.19 24.59
CA MET A 1 -22.53 -36.44 24.56
C MET A 1 -22.34 -35.96 23.13
N SER A 2 -22.80 -34.74 22.81
CA SER A 2 -22.70 -34.17 21.46
C SER A 2 -21.45 -33.30 21.39
N ALA A 3 -20.52 -33.70 20.53
CA ALA A 3 -19.32 -32.96 20.20
C ALA A 3 -19.71 -31.74 19.34
N PHE A 4 -19.62 -30.54 19.91
CA PHE A 4 -19.68 -29.30 19.12
C PHE A 4 -18.32 -29.08 18.48
N ALA A 5 -18.33 -29.17 17.15
CA ALA A 5 -17.20 -28.94 16.28
C ALA A 5 -16.60 -27.55 16.50
N LEU A 6 -15.28 -27.52 16.67
CA LEU A 6 -14.43 -26.35 16.59
C LEU A 6 -14.55 -25.75 15.18
N CYS A 7 -15.39 -24.73 15.01
CA CYS A 7 -15.30 -23.83 13.87
C CYS A 7 -14.03 -22.98 14.04
N VAL A 8 -12.92 -23.49 13.52
CA VAL A 8 -11.69 -22.72 13.32
C VAL A 8 -12.03 -21.58 12.36
N LEU A 9 -12.04 -20.35 12.88
CA LEU A 9 -12.01 -19.13 12.09
C LEU A 9 -10.68 -19.06 11.34
N ALA A 10 -10.60 -19.77 10.22
CA ALA A 10 -9.68 -19.43 9.15
C ALA A 10 -10.21 -18.12 8.54
N ALA A 11 -9.94 -16.99 9.18
CA ALA A 11 -9.88 -15.73 8.47
C ALA A 11 -8.74 -15.89 7.47
N CYS A 12 -9.09 -16.29 6.25
CA CYS A 12 -8.16 -16.36 5.14
C CYS A 12 -7.39 -15.04 5.11
N ASP A 13 -6.08 -15.15 5.16
CA ASP A 13 -5.13 -14.05 5.16
C ASP A 13 -5.08 -13.41 3.75
N GLN A 14 -6.22 -12.84 3.33
CA GLN A 14 -6.50 -12.28 1.99
C GLN A 14 -5.88 -10.88 1.85
N THR A 15 -4.62 -10.73 2.23
CA THR A 15 -3.90 -9.49 1.90
C THR A 15 -3.50 -9.58 0.42
N PRO A 16 -3.99 -8.68 -0.46
CA PRO A 16 -3.64 -8.74 -1.88
C PRO A 16 -2.14 -8.46 -2.06
N PRO A 17 -1.45 -9.16 -2.97
CA PRO A 17 -0.03 -8.96 -3.18
C PRO A 17 0.26 -7.53 -3.67
N ILE A 18 1.47 -7.05 -3.39
CA ILE A 18 1.98 -5.80 -3.98
C ILE A 18 2.55 -6.16 -5.35
N VAL A 19 1.65 -6.33 -6.32
CA VAL A 19 2.01 -6.32 -7.73
C VAL A 19 1.64 -4.93 -8.24
N VAL A 20 2.66 -4.12 -8.49
CA VAL A 20 2.45 -2.74 -8.93
C VAL A 20 1.87 -2.73 -10.36
N GLU A 21 2.27 -3.68 -11.21
CA GLU A 21 1.69 -4.00 -12.51
C GLU A 21 2.21 -5.35 -13.05
N ASP A 22 1.49 -5.97 -14.00
CA ASP A 22 1.81 -7.28 -14.62
C ASP A 22 2.82 -7.22 -15.79
N ASN A 23 3.22 -6.03 -16.23
CA ASN A 23 3.98 -5.85 -17.48
C ASN A 23 5.50 -5.80 -17.30
N LEU A 24 6.01 -5.75 -16.06
CA LEU A 24 7.44 -5.87 -15.76
C LEU A 24 7.73 -7.24 -15.13
N PRO A 25 8.84 -7.91 -15.51
CA PRO A 25 9.31 -9.09 -14.80
C PRO A 25 9.46 -8.82 -13.30
N VAL A 26 9.15 -9.81 -12.46
CA VAL A 26 9.22 -9.70 -10.99
C VAL A 26 10.65 -9.40 -10.51
N ASP A 27 11.66 -9.80 -11.28
CA ASP A 27 13.07 -9.55 -11.05
C ASP A 27 13.60 -8.26 -11.69
N ASP A 28 12.75 -7.47 -12.37
CA ASP A 28 13.15 -6.17 -12.92
C ASP A 28 13.45 -5.18 -11.77
N PRO A 29 14.64 -4.52 -11.77
CA PRO A 29 15.00 -3.54 -10.74
C PRO A 29 13.99 -2.40 -10.58
N ARG A 30 13.29 -2.02 -11.66
CA ARG A 30 12.23 -0.99 -11.61
C ARG A 30 11.02 -1.48 -10.84
N GLN A 31 10.59 -2.72 -11.05
CA GLN A 31 9.50 -3.34 -10.31
C GLN A 31 9.85 -3.44 -8.81
N GLN A 32 11.08 -3.86 -8.50
CA GLN A 32 11.57 -3.90 -7.11
C GLN A 32 11.57 -2.50 -6.47
N ALA A 33 11.99 -1.47 -7.21
CA ALA A 33 11.97 -0.09 -6.72
C ALA A 33 10.55 0.40 -6.43
N LEU A 34 9.56 0.04 -7.27
CA LEU A 34 8.16 0.37 -7.05
C LEU A 34 7.59 -0.32 -5.81
N VAL A 35 7.84 -1.62 -5.65
CA VAL A 35 7.43 -2.38 -4.45
C VAL A 35 8.04 -1.77 -3.19
N MET A 36 9.33 -1.42 -3.21
CA MET A 36 9.99 -0.78 -2.07
C MET A 36 9.37 0.57 -1.72
N SER A 37 9.02 1.40 -2.71
CA SER A 37 8.36 2.70 -2.49
C SER A 37 6.95 2.54 -1.93
N GLU A 38 6.15 1.59 -2.45
CA GLU A 38 4.82 1.31 -1.91
C GLU A 38 4.89 0.76 -0.48
N CYS A 39 5.82 -0.14 -0.20
CA CYS A 39 6.02 -0.65 1.15
C CYS A 39 6.46 0.42 2.15
N ALA A 40 7.24 1.43 1.71
CA ALA A 40 7.57 2.56 2.55
C ALA A 40 6.31 3.35 2.97
N ILE A 41 5.35 3.53 2.05
CA ILE A 41 4.04 4.13 2.35
C ILE A 41 3.29 3.30 3.40
N TYR A 42 3.28 1.96 3.26
CA TYR A 42 2.62 1.09 4.24
C TYR A 42 3.25 1.14 5.63
N TYR A 43 4.58 1.13 5.73
CA TYR A 43 5.25 1.29 7.01
C TYR A 43 4.98 2.65 7.66
N ALA A 44 4.92 3.72 6.85
CA ALA A 44 4.53 5.04 7.33
C ALA A 44 3.07 5.06 7.81
N ALA A 45 2.15 4.41 7.10
CA ALA A 45 0.74 4.32 7.47
C ALA A 45 0.55 3.56 8.79
N VAL A 46 1.26 2.43 8.98
CA VAL A 46 1.28 1.68 10.25
C VAL A 46 1.79 2.55 11.39
N THR A 47 2.88 3.30 11.15
CA THR A 47 3.46 4.19 12.17
C THR A 47 2.48 5.30 12.56
N LYS A 48 1.89 6.01 11.58
CA LYS A 48 0.89 7.05 11.81
C LYS A 48 -0.35 6.51 12.53
N SER A 49 -0.80 5.31 12.18
CA SER A 49 -1.94 4.66 12.84
C SER A 49 -1.62 4.34 14.31
N ALA A 50 -0.43 3.82 14.59
CA ALA A 50 0.01 3.52 15.94
C ALA A 50 0.13 4.78 16.81
N GLU A 51 0.69 5.87 16.26
CA GLU A 51 0.77 7.18 16.93
C GLU A 51 -0.61 7.77 17.24
N ALA A 52 -1.58 7.56 16.35
CA ALA A 52 -2.97 7.99 16.54
C ALA A 52 -3.78 7.05 17.45
N GLY A 53 -3.23 5.93 17.92
CA GLY A 53 -3.96 4.91 18.67
C GLY A 53 -5.06 4.22 17.86
N GLN A 54 -4.95 4.25 16.53
CA GLN A 54 -5.94 3.71 15.62
C GLN A 54 -5.54 2.30 15.18
N ALA A 55 -6.48 1.35 15.24
CA ALA A 55 -6.29 0.01 14.72
C ALA A 55 -6.49 -0.03 13.20
N LEU A 56 -5.63 -0.80 12.53
CA LEU A 56 -5.79 -1.15 11.12
C LEU A 56 -6.68 -2.39 11.00
N SER A 57 -7.43 -2.51 9.91
CA SER A 57 -8.32 -3.66 9.66
C SER A 57 -7.60 -4.87 9.06
N GLY A 58 -6.31 -4.73 8.73
CA GLY A 58 -5.48 -5.76 8.12
C GLY A 58 -3.99 -5.54 8.40
N ASN A 59 -3.14 -6.14 7.57
CA ASN A 59 -1.68 -5.98 7.65
C ASN A 59 -1.14 -5.31 6.37
N PRO A 60 -1.10 -3.96 6.31
CA PRO A 60 -0.59 -3.25 5.15
C PRO A 60 0.84 -3.61 4.77
N THR A 61 1.63 -4.12 5.72
CA THR A 61 3.04 -4.46 5.55
C THR A 61 3.30 -5.94 5.28
N LYS A 62 2.27 -6.77 5.11
CA LYS A 62 2.47 -8.19 4.80
C LYS A 62 3.25 -8.35 3.48
N ASP A 63 4.27 -9.21 3.47
CA ASP A 63 5.17 -9.42 2.32
C ASP A 63 6.00 -8.19 1.91
N CYS A 64 5.99 -7.12 2.70
CA CYS A 64 6.91 -6.00 2.49
C CYS A 64 8.32 -6.36 2.96
N PRO A 65 9.36 -6.06 2.17
CA PRO A 65 10.74 -6.16 2.62
C PRO A 65 10.99 -5.20 3.79
N ILE A 66 11.69 -5.67 4.82
CA ILE A 66 11.92 -4.89 6.05
C ILE A 66 12.77 -3.65 5.77
N GLU A 67 13.60 -3.69 4.73
CA GLU A 67 14.44 -2.59 4.26
C GLU A 67 13.59 -1.39 3.81
N ALA A 68 12.34 -1.61 3.35
CA ALA A 68 11.45 -0.51 2.96
C ALA A 68 11.05 0.35 4.15
N ARG A 69 11.10 -0.17 5.38
CA ARG A 69 10.83 0.59 6.62
C ARG A 69 11.83 1.74 6.84
N ALA A 70 13.06 1.59 6.33
CA ALA A 70 14.08 2.63 6.45
C ALA A 70 13.93 3.75 5.41
N ARG A 71 13.07 3.58 4.40
CA ARG A 71 12.80 4.62 3.40
C ARG A 71 11.81 5.63 3.96
N ALA A 72 12.14 6.91 3.84
CA ALA A 72 11.21 7.97 4.19
C ALA A 72 10.07 8.02 3.15
N ALA A 73 8.83 7.97 3.62
CA ALA A 73 7.63 8.21 2.82
C ALA A 73 6.80 9.29 3.51
N ASP A 74 6.73 10.48 2.90
CA ASP A 74 5.87 11.55 3.39
C ASP A 74 4.41 11.28 3.01
N ILE A 75 3.68 10.77 4.00
CA ILE A 75 2.25 10.42 3.89
C ILE A 75 1.32 11.52 4.42
N ASN A 76 1.84 12.73 4.66
CA ASN A 76 1.02 13.85 5.07
C ASN A 76 0.32 14.48 3.86
N PRO A 77 -0.97 14.82 3.96
CA PRO A 77 -1.70 15.42 2.85
C PRO A 77 -1.11 16.78 2.50
N MET A 78 -0.82 16.97 1.22
CA MET A 78 -0.42 18.26 0.66
C MET A 78 -1.66 19.13 0.43
N VAL A 79 -1.45 20.44 0.32
CA VAL A 79 -2.50 21.39 -0.06
C VAL A 79 -2.67 21.37 -1.58
N SER A 80 -3.92 21.31 -2.07
CA SER A 80 -4.28 21.45 -3.50
C SER A 80 -3.66 20.39 -4.44
N VAL A 81 -3.87 19.13 -4.12
CA VAL A 81 -3.40 17.97 -4.90
C VAL A 81 -4.46 17.57 -5.94
N PRO A 82 -4.07 17.02 -7.11
CA PRO A 82 -5.02 16.52 -8.09
C PRO A 82 -5.94 15.46 -7.47
N PRO A 83 -7.21 15.35 -7.91
CA PRO A 83 -8.04 14.21 -7.54
C PRO A 83 -7.38 12.92 -8.02
N VAL A 84 -7.66 11.81 -7.33
CA VAL A 84 -7.28 10.47 -7.82
C VAL A 84 -7.91 10.27 -9.19
N THR A 85 -7.08 10.06 -10.21
CA THR A 85 -7.53 9.82 -11.58
C THR A 85 -7.68 8.31 -11.83
N PRO A 86 -8.53 7.90 -12.78
CA PRO A 86 -8.60 6.51 -13.21
C PRO A 86 -7.24 5.94 -13.62
N GLY A 87 -7.08 4.62 -13.47
CA GLY A 87 -5.84 3.90 -13.80
C GLY A 87 -4.98 3.63 -12.56
N TYR A 88 -3.66 3.80 -12.67
CA TYR A 88 -2.75 3.41 -11.59
C TYR A 88 -2.99 4.12 -10.24
N PRO A 89 -3.27 5.44 -10.17
CA PRO A 89 -3.59 6.08 -8.90
C PRO A 89 -4.80 5.45 -8.21
N GLU A 90 -5.87 5.14 -8.96
CA GLU A 90 -7.04 4.44 -8.43
C GLU A 90 -6.68 3.03 -7.94
N THR A 91 -5.92 2.26 -8.71
CA THR A 91 -5.46 0.91 -8.32
C THR A 91 -4.64 0.96 -7.03
N LEU A 92 -3.70 1.90 -6.90
CA LEU A 92 -2.90 2.09 -5.70
C LEU A 92 -3.78 2.44 -4.49
N TYR A 93 -4.73 3.38 -4.67
CA TYR A 93 -5.68 3.75 -3.62
C TYR A 93 -6.52 2.56 -3.13
N GLN A 94 -7.12 1.80 -4.05
CA GLN A 94 -7.93 0.63 -3.71
C GLN A 94 -7.09 -0.46 -3.03
N ARG A 95 -5.83 -0.66 -3.46
CA ARG A 95 -4.92 -1.62 -2.84
C ARG A 95 -4.58 -1.24 -1.40
N MET A 96 -4.40 0.04 -1.08
CA MET A 96 -4.20 0.47 0.31
C MET A 96 -5.37 0.05 1.20
N ILE A 97 -6.60 0.31 0.75
CA ILE A 97 -7.82 -0.05 1.49
C ILE A 97 -7.92 -1.57 1.65
N ALA A 98 -7.71 -2.32 0.57
CA ALA A 98 -7.78 -3.77 0.57
C ALA A 98 -6.73 -4.43 1.49
N ARG A 99 -5.60 -3.76 1.74
CA ARG A 99 -4.57 -4.22 2.68
C ARG A 99 -4.80 -3.76 4.12
N GLY A 100 -5.88 -3.03 4.37
CA GLY A 100 -6.34 -2.68 5.71
C GLY A 100 -6.01 -1.26 6.16
N VAL A 101 -5.61 -0.36 5.24
CA VAL A 101 -5.51 1.07 5.52
C VAL A 101 -6.93 1.66 5.58
N PRO A 102 -7.31 2.34 6.69
CA PRO A 102 -8.62 2.98 6.81
C PRO A 102 -8.87 3.99 5.69
N VAL A 103 -10.10 4.06 5.17
CA VAL A 103 -10.47 4.94 4.03
C VAL A 103 -10.04 6.39 4.25
N ALA A 104 -10.33 6.97 5.42
CA ALA A 104 -9.93 8.35 5.72
C ALA A 104 -8.40 8.56 5.67
N MET A 105 -7.62 7.56 6.09
CA MET A 105 -6.16 7.61 5.99
C MET A 105 -5.70 7.41 4.54
N ALA A 106 -6.34 6.52 3.78
CA ALA A 106 -6.08 6.35 2.36
C ALA A 106 -6.38 7.63 1.56
N ASP A 107 -7.42 8.38 1.93
CA ASP A 107 -7.77 9.68 1.34
C ASP A 107 -6.71 10.75 1.60
N ASP A 108 -6.13 10.74 2.81
CA ASP A 108 -5.00 11.62 3.16
C ASP A 108 -3.71 11.21 2.44
N ILE A 109 -3.43 9.90 2.36
CA ILE A 109 -2.26 9.37 1.66
C ILE A 109 -2.36 9.67 0.16
N ALA A 110 -3.53 9.54 -0.45
CA ALA A 110 -3.75 9.87 -1.87
C ALA A 110 -3.47 11.35 -2.20
N LYS A 111 -3.40 12.20 -1.17
CA LYS A 111 -3.03 13.61 -1.24
C LYS A 111 -1.57 13.85 -0.85
N SER A 112 -0.80 12.82 -0.53
CA SER A 112 0.56 12.99 -0.02
C SER A 112 1.60 13.02 -1.13
N LYS A 113 2.78 13.56 -0.80
CA LYS A 113 3.93 13.53 -1.70
C LYS A 113 4.33 12.09 -2.06
N ALA A 114 4.39 11.19 -1.09
CA ALA A 114 4.81 9.81 -1.33
C ALA A 114 3.91 9.06 -2.33
N PHE A 115 2.60 9.31 -2.30
CA PHE A 115 1.67 8.71 -3.25
C PHE A 115 1.94 9.16 -4.68
N TRP A 116 2.05 10.48 -4.90
CA TRP A 116 2.30 11.02 -6.25
C TRP A 116 3.72 10.78 -6.74
N ASP A 117 4.70 10.68 -5.84
CA ASP A 117 6.05 10.23 -6.19
C ASP A 117 6.05 8.79 -6.71
N LEU A 118 5.26 7.88 -6.11
CA LEU A 118 5.11 6.51 -6.59
C LEU A 118 4.39 6.44 -7.95
N VAL A 119 3.35 7.27 -8.15
CA VAL A 119 2.68 7.40 -9.45
C VAL A 119 3.68 7.85 -10.52
N ALA A 120 4.43 8.93 -10.26
CA ALA A 120 5.43 9.44 -11.19
C ALA A 120 6.58 8.45 -11.43
N GLN A 121 7.02 7.74 -10.39
CA GLN A 121 8.05 6.70 -10.50
C GLN A 121 7.59 5.56 -11.42
N ARG A 122 6.34 5.12 -11.28
CA ARG A 122 5.76 4.11 -12.17
C ARG A 122 5.71 4.64 -13.59
N ASP A 123 5.13 5.81 -13.82
CA ASP A 123 5.01 6.38 -15.16
C ASP A 123 6.39 6.51 -15.85
N SER A 124 7.41 6.92 -15.10
CA SER A 124 8.80 6.99 -15.59
C SER A 124 9.38 5.61 -15.92
N ALA A 125 9.05 4.57 -15.15
CA ALA A 125 9.52 3.21 -15.42
C ALA A 125 9.00 2.65 -16.75
N TYR A 126 7.88 3.16 -17.26
CA TYR A 126 7.23 2.74 -18.50
C TYR A 126 7.39 3.71 -19.67
N ALA A 127 7.87 4.93 -19.46
CA ALA A 127 8.04 5.92 -20.53
C ALA A 127 9.05 5.48 -21.62
N ASP A 128 9.92 4.53 -21.30
CA ASP A 128 10.97 3.99 -22.18
C ASP A 128 10.61 2.61 -22.80
N PHE A 129 9.33 2.19 -22.79
CA PHE A 129 8.85 0.90 -23.29
C PHE A 129 7.99 0.99 -24.55
#